data_AF-A0A7K5VQQ0-F1
#
_entry.id   AF-A0A7K5VQQ0-F1
#
_cell.length_a   1.000
_cell.length_b   1.000
_cell.length_c   1.000
_cell.angle_alpha   90.00
_cell.angle_beta   90.00
_cell.angle_gamma   90.00
#
_symmetry.space_group_name_H-M   'P 1'
#
loop_
_entity.id
_entity.type
_entity.pdbx_description
1 polymer ?
#
loop_
_entity_poly.entity_id
_entity_poly.type
_entity_poly.pdbx_seq_one_letter_code
_entity_poly.pdbx_strand_id
1 'polypeptide(L)'
;ADVLDLRSVLPSNTDDAFFDYLATLDASEVTVTAIPEGSVVFARVPFLQVKGPLLVVQLLETTLLCLVNYASLVATNAARFRLLAGPDMKLMEMGLRRAQGPDGALSASRYSYIGGFDCTSNILAGKLYGIPVRGTIAHSFVMSFRSLEEVQPRELPPRAGGDAVDLAALAVSWLQRVCDLLQTPPAKAHQGELAAFVSYAVTFPCDFQGLLDTYCVRRSGLPNFCAVALALHQLGYQAIGVRLDSGDLAQQSKEIRRVFRDCGAHFQVPWFGTIPIAVSNDISEQSLEEFRREGSEIDMVGIGTNLVTCPLQPSLGCVYKV
;
A
#
# COMPACT_ATOMS: atom_id res chain seq x y z
N ALA A 1 -2.67 -25.77 -30.44
CA ALA A 1 -2.46 -26.78 -29.38
C ALA A 1 -3.79 -27.06 -28.69
N ASP A 2 -4.43 -26.04 -28.11
CA ASP A 2 -5.69 -26.16 -27.36
C ASP A 2 -6.83 -26.90 -28.10
N VAL A 3 -7.04 -26.63 -29.40
CA VAL A 3 -8.07 -27.34 -30.20
C VAL A 3 -7.75 -28.83 -30.37
N LEU A 4 -6.48 -29.19 -30.50
CA LEU A 4 -6.05 -30.59 -30.57
C LEU A 4 -6.27 -31.30 -29.23
N ASP A 5 -6.00 -30.60 -28.13
CA ASP A 5 -6.26 -31.12 -26.79
C ASP A 5 -7.77 -31.34 -26.58
N LEU A 6 -8.62 -30.40 -26.99
CA LEU A 6 -10.08 -30.57 -26.97
C LEU A 6 -10.53 -31.79 -27.78
N ARG A 7 -9.95 -32.00 -28.97
CA ARG A 7 -10.25 -33.17 -29.82
C ARG A 7 -9.91 -34.50 -29.15
N SER A 8 -8.92 -34.51 -28.25
CA SER A 8 -8.54 -35.72 -27.49
C SER A 8 -9.51 -36.08 -26.36
N VAL A 9 -10.25 -35.10 -25.84
CA VAL A 9 -11.16 -35.26 -24.68
C VAL A 9 -12.62 -35.44 -25.12
N LEU A 10 -13.00 -34.83 -26.25
CA LEU A 10 -14.36 -34.94 -26.79
C LEU A 10 -14.61 -36.31 -27.45
N PRO A 11 -15.88 -36.74 -27.59
CA PRO A 11 -16.22 -38.00 -28.25
C PRO A 11 -15.59 -38.12 -29.63
N SER A 12 -15.07 -39.31 -29.96
CA SER A 12 -14.36 -39.56 -31.23
C SER A 12 -15.24 -39.42 -32.48
N ASN A 13 -16.56 -39.38 -32.32
CA ASN A 13 -17.54 -39.13 -33.37
C ASN A 13 -17.97 -37.65 -33.46
N THR A 14 -17.29 -36.73 -32.77
CA THR A 14 -17.50 -35.28 -32.92
C THR A 14 -17.08 -34.86 -34.32
N ASP A 15 -17.92 -34.05 -34.97
CA ASP A 15 -17.69 -33.57 -36.33
C ASP A 15 -16.38 -32.76 -36.44
N ASP A 16 -15.57 -33.04 -37.45
CA ASP A 16 -14.31 -32.34 -37.71
C ASP A 16 -14.54 -30.84 -38.01
N ALA A 17 -15.67 -30.52 -38.65
CA ALA A 17 -16.05 -29.14 -38.93
C ALA A 17 -16.23 -28.28 -37.67
N PHE A 18 -16.55 -28.89 -36.52
CA PHE A 18 -16.62 -28.17 -35.24
C PHE A 18 -15.24 -27.68 -34.80
N PHE A 19 -14.20 -28.51 -34.94
CA PHE A 19 -12.83 -28.14 -34.59
C PHE A 19 -12.26 -27.11 -35.57
N ASP A 20 -12.58 -27.22 -36.86
CA ASP A 20 -12.23 -26.22 -37.87
C ASP A 20 -12.87 -24.87 -37.52
N TYR A 21 -14.14 -24.87 -37.13
CA TYR A 21 -14.82 -23.66 -36.67
C TYR A 21 -14.13 -23.03 -35.45
N LEU A 22 -13.81 -23.82 -34.41
CA LEU A 22 -13.09 -23.34 -33.23
C LEU A 22 -11.71 -22.75 -33.56
N ALA A 23 -11.01 -23.31 -34.55
CA ALA A 23 -9.71 -22.81 -34.99
C ALA A 23 -9.80 -21.46 -35.73
N THR A 24 -10.96 -21.14 -36.30
CA THR A 24 -11.24 -19.89 -37.01
C THR A 24 -12.06 -18.88 -36.21
N LEU A 25 -12.40 -19.20 -34.95
CA LEU A 25 -13.31 -18.42 -34.13
C LEU A 25 -12.74 -17.04 -33.82
N ASP A 26 -13.56 -16.00 -34.00
CA ASP A 26 -13.25 -14.64 -33.59
C ASP A 26 -14.47 -13.95 -32.93
N ALA A 27 -14.23 -12.78 -32.35
CA ALA A 27 -15.25 -11.96 -31.70
C ALA A 27 -15.68 -10.75 -32.55
N SER A 28 -15.47 -10.77 -33.87
CA SER A 28 -15.69 -9.62 -34.75
C SER A 28 -17.16 -9.21 -34.86
N GLU A 29 -18.08 -10.17 -34.79
CA GLU A 29 -19.54 -9.94 -34.80
C GLU A 29 -20.12 -9.66 -33.40
N VAL A 30 -19.27 -9.59 -32.37
CA VAL A 30 -19.69 -9.31 -31.00
C VAL A 30 -19.78 -7.81 -30.77
N THR A 31 -20.95 -7.35 -30.33
CA THR A 31 -21.17 -6.00 -29.83
C THR A 31 -21.34 -6.03 -28.31
N VAL A 32 -20.58 -5.20 -27.59
CA VAL A 32 -20.69 -5.04 -26.14
C VAL A 32 -21.16 -3.64 -25.81
N THR A 33 -22.27 -3.53 -25.06
CA THR A 33 -22.72 -2.28 -24.45
C THR A 33 -22.48 -2.38 -22.95
N ALA A 34 -21.78 -1.42 -22.37
CA ALA A 34 -21.43 -1.42 -20.95
C ALA A 34 -21.68 -0.05 -20.34
N ILE A 35 -21.99 -0.02 -19.05
CA ILE A 35 -21.88 1.22 -18.28
C ILE A 35 -20.41 1.65 -18.17
N PRO A 36 -20.12 2.96 -18.05
CA PRO A 36 -18.76 3.42 -17.79
C PRO A 36 -18.23 2.93 -16.43
N GLU A 37 -16.93 2.60 -16.36
CA GLU A 37 -16.26 2.29 -15.08
C GLU A 37 -16.39 3.46 -14.08
N GLY A 38 -16.54 3.13 -12.80
CA GLY A 38 -16.80 4.10 -11.73
C GLY A 38 -18.27 4.45 -11.52
N SER A 39 -19.16 3.99 -12.41
CA SER A 39 -20.62 4.15 -12.23
C SER A 39 -21.14 3.23 -11.11
N VAL A 40 -22.11 3.72 -10.34
CA VAL A 40 -22.81 2.91 -9.33
C VAL A 40 -23.84 2.02 -10.01
N VAL A 41 -23.82 0.73 -9.69
CA VAL A 41 -24.80 -0.27 -10.17
C VAL A 41 -25.60 -0.85 -9.02
N PHE A 42 -26.81 -1.30 -9.36
CA PHE A 42 -27.71 -1.94 -8.41
C PHE A 42 -28.01 -3.37 -8.85
N ALA A 43 -28.36 -4.21 -7.87
CA ALA A 43 -28.77 -5.58 -8.13
C ALA A 43 -29.95 -5.62 -9.11
N ARG A 44 -29.97 -6.64 -9.98
CA ARG A 44 -31.02 -6.88 -10.98
C ARG A 44 -31.12 -5.80 -12.08
N VAL A 45 -30.09 -4.98 -12.25
CA VAL A 45 -29.96 -4.05 -13.38
C VAL A 45 -28.85 -4.55 -14.31
N PRO A 46 -29.10 -4.70 -15.63
CA PRO A 46 -28.04 -5.06 -16.57
C PRO A 46 -27.07 -3.89 -16.69
N PHE A 47 -25.77 -4.18 -16.51
CA PHE A 47 -24.70 -3.19 -16.67
C PHE A 47 -23.72 -3.55 -17.79
N LEU A 48 -23.85 -4.76 -18.34
CA LEU A 48 -23.15 -5.25 -19.52
C LEU A 48 -24.17 -6.01 -20.39
N GLN A 49 -24.21 -5.71 -21.69
CA GLN A 49 -25.02 -6.42 -22.67
C GLN A 49 -24.10 -6.87 -23.80
N VAL A 50 -24.14 -8.16 -24.12
CA VAL A 50 -23.32 -8.78 -25.17
C VAL A 50 -24.26 -9.33 -26.24
N LYS A 51 -24.06 -8.90 -27.48
CA LYS A 51 -24.87 -9.30 -28.64
C LYS A 51 -23.97 -9.85 -29.72
N GLY A 52 -24.32 -10.98 -30.31
CA GLY A 52 -23.55 -11.62 -31.37
C GLY A 52 -23.98 -13.06 -31.61
N PRO A 53 -23.22 -13.84 -32.40
CA PRO A 53 -23.47 -15.26 -32.62
C PRO A 53 -23.49 -16.02 -31.29
N LEU A 54 -24.54 -16.84 -31.09
CA LEU A 54 -24.83 -17.51 -29.82
C LEU A 54 -23.61 -18.23 -29.23
N LEU A 55 -22.91 -19.03 -30.06
CA LEU A 55 -21.75 -19.79 -29.61
C LEU A 55 -20.65 -18.87 -29.05
N VAL A 56 -20.33 -17.77 -29.75
CA VAL A 56 -19.26 -16.86 -29.36
C VAL A 56 -19.63 -16.11 -28.07
N VAL A 57 -20.83 -15.54 -28.00
CA VAL A 57 -21.24 -14.79 -26.79
C VAL A 57 -21.41 -15.70 -25.58
N GLN A 58 -21.74 -16.97 -25.78
CA GLN A 58 -21.82 -17.97 -24.72
C GLN A 58 -20.42 -18.33 -24.17
N LEU A 59 -19.39 -18.38 -25.02
CA LEU A 59 -18.00 -18.60 -24.57
C LEU A 59 -17.47 -17.43 -23.72
N LEU A 60 -17.99 -16.22 -23.94
CA LEU A 60 -17.57 -15.03 -23.19
C LEU A 60 -18.11 -15.00 -21.74
N GLU A 61 -19.15 -15.78 -21.40
CA GLU A 61 -19.78 -15.79 -20.07
C GLU A 61 -18.74 -15.95 -18.95
N THR A 62 -17.93 -17.01 -18.99
CA THR A 62 -16.98 -17.34 -17.93
C THR A 62 -15.94 -16.24 -17.74
N THR A 63 -15.36 -15.75 -18.84
CA THR A 63 -14.31 -14.72 -18.80
C THR A 63 -14.86 -13.40 -18.30
N LEU A 64 -16.02 -12.97 -18.82
CA LEU A 64 -16.66 -11.72 -18.39
C LEU A 64 -17.06 -11.78 -16.93
N LEU A 65 -17.66 -12.88 -16.47
CA LEU A 65 -18.01 -13.06 -15.07
C LEU A 65 -16.78 -13.00 -14.17
N CYS A 66 -15.67 -13.64 -14.54
CA CYS A 66 -14.43 -13.60 -13.77
C CYS A 66 -13.89 -12.16 -13.62
N LEU A 67 -13.72 -11.46 -14.74
CA LEU A 67 -13.15 -10.11 -14.78
C LEU A 67 -14.04 -9.09 -14.04
N VAL A 68 -15.33 -9.11 -14.33
CA VAL A 68 -16.28 -8.11 -13.84
C VAL A 68 -16.62 -8.31 -12.36
N ASN A 69 -16.81 -9.56 -11.91
CA ASN A 69 -17.10 -9.81 -10.49
C ASN A 69 -15.98 -9.28 -9.62
N TYR A 70 -14.73 -9.65 -9.92
CA TYR A 70 -13.60 -9.28 -9.09
C TYR A 70 -13.36 -7.77 -9.11
N ALA A 71 -13.36 -7.16 -10.30
CA ALA A 71 -13.19 -5.72 -10.47
C ALA A 71 -14.21 -4.90 -9.67
N SER A 72 -15.50 -5.23 -9.84
CA SER A 72 -16.60 -4.51 -9.20
C SER A 72 -16.58 -4.72 -7.68
N LEU A 73 -16.23 -5.92 -7.22
CA LEU A 73 -16.13 -6.24 -5.81
C LEU A 73 -15.04 -5.41 -5.12
N VAL A 74 -13.82 -5.40 -5.66
CA VAL A 74 -12.70 -4.66 -5.06
C VAL A 74 -12.96 -3.16 -5.11
N ALA A 75 -13.51 -2.62 -6.20
CA ALA A 75 -13.88 -1.21 -6.28
C ALA A 75 -14.94 -0.83 -5.25
N THR A 76 -15.95 -1.69 -5.05
CA THR A 76 -17.01 -1.47 -4.05
C THR A 76 -16.44 -1.52 -2.63
N ASN A 77 -15.57 -2.49 -2.34
CA ASN A 77 -14.93 -2.59 -1.02
C ASN A 77 -14.04 -1.39 -0.74
N ALA A 78 -13.25 -0.95 -1.73
CA ALA A 78 -12.44 0.27 -1.63
C ALA A 78 -13.31 1.52 -1.37
N ALA A 79 -14.46 1.64 -2.02
CA ALA A 79 -15.41 2.73 -1.80
C ALA A 79 -15.96 2.72 -0.37
N ARG A 80 -16.24 1.54 0.22
CA ARG A 80 -16.64 1.42 1.63
C ARG A 80 -15.56 1.93 2.58
N PHE A 81 -14.32 1.52 2.38
CA PHE A 81 -13.18 2.04 3.14
C PHE A 81 -13.04 3.56 3.00
N ARG A 82 -13.19 4.12 1.78
CA ARG A 82 -13.17 5.57 1.57
C ARG A 82 -14.30 6.27 2.32
N LEU A 83 -15.52 5.76 2.32
CA LEU A 83 -16.64 6.33 3.07
C LEU A 83 -16.36 6.35 4.58
N LEU A 84 -15.77 5.27 5.12
CA LEU A 84 -15.39 5.16 6.53
C LEU A 84 -14.16 5.99 6.91
N ALA A 85 -13.23 6.20 5.98
CA ALA A 85 -12.04 7.03 6.22
C ALA A 85 -12.35 8.53 6.12
N GLY A 86 -13.30 8.92 5.26
CA GLY A 86 -13.54 10.31 4.89
C GLY A 86 -12.60 10.81 3.78
N PRO A 87 -12.72 12.08 3.37
CA PRO A 87 -11.96 12.63 2.24
C PRO A 87 -10.49 12.94 2.57
N ASP A 88 -10.18 13.22 3.83
CA ASP A 88 -8.87 13.78 4.23
C ASP A 88 -7.82 12.70 4.50
N MET A 89 -8.24 11.58 5.11
CA MET A 89 -7.37 10.44 5.43
C MET A 89 -6.82 9.81 4.15
N LYS A 90 -5.51 9.61 4.07
CA LYS A 90 -4.89 8.95 2.92
C LYS A 90 -5.03 7.44 3.00
N LEU A 91 -5.48 6.83 1.90
CA LEU A 91 -5.65 5.38 1.79
C LEU A 91 -4.66 4.79 0.80
N MET A 92 -3.92 3.77 1.24
CA MET A 92 -2.89 3.11 0.45
C MET A 92 -3.21 1.62 0.30
N GLU A 93 -3.18 1.13 -0.95
CA GLU A 93 -3.37 -0.29 -1.26
C GLU A 93 -2.04 -1.05 -1.08
N MET A 94 -2.03 -2.02 -0.16
CA MET A 94 -0.85 -2.81 0.22
C MET A 94 -1.11 -4.33 0.20
N GLY A 95 -2.12 -4.76 -0.55
CA GLY A 95 -2.63 -6.13 -0.60
C GLY A 95 -1.97 -7.02 -1.65
N LEU A 96 -1.03 -6.51 -2.45
CA LEU A 96 -0.31 -7.27 -3.49
C LEU A 96 0.09 -8.69 -3.06
N ARG A 97 0.60 -8.85 -1.83
CA ARG A 97 1.10 -10.14 -1.31
C ARG A 97 0.00 -11.16 -0.93
N ARG A 98 -1.27 -10.76 -0.93
CA ARG A 98 -2.44 -11.59 -0.59
C ARG A 98 -3.53 -11.57 -1.66
N ALA A 99 -3.36 -10.77 -2.71
CA ALA A 99 -4.27 -10.77 -3.85
C ALA A 99 -4.25 -12.15 -4.53
N GLN A 100 -5.41 -12.58 -5.02
CA GLN A 100 -5.62 -13.96 -5.46
C GLN A 100 -5.28 -14.14 -6.94
N GLY A 101 -4.30 -15.00 -7.22
CA GLY A 101 -3.88 -15.34 -8.59
C GLY A 101 -2.85 -14.38 -9.19
N PRO A 102 -2.29 -14.71 -10.37
CA PRO A 102 -1.21 -13.94 -11.01
C PRO A 102 -1.59 -12.49 -11.33
N ASP A 103 -2.80 -12.28 -11.86
CA ASP A 103 -3.33 -10.95 -12.23
C ASP A 103 -4.09 -10.25 -11.09
N GLY A 104 -4.29 -10.95 -9.97
CA GLY A 104 -5.07 -10.47 -8.84
C GLY A 104 -4.51 -9.19 -8.25
N ALA A 105 -3.19 -9.12 -8.08
CA ALA A 105 -2.54 -7.93 -7.53
C ALA A 105 -2.69 -6.70 -8.43
N LEU A 106 -2.54 -6.86 -9.75
CA LEU A 106 -2.67 -5.75 -10.70
C LEU A 106 -4.11 -5.24 -10.76
N SER A 107 -5.07 -6.16 -10.83
CA SER A 107 -6.50 -5.84 -10.84
C SER A 107 -6.90 -5.17 -9.53
N ALA A 108 -6.48 -5.71 -8.39
CA ALA A 108 -6.78 -5.14 -7.08
C ALA A 108 -6.32 -3.68 -6.98
N SER A 109 -5.04 -3.40 -7.31
CA SER A 109 -4.51 -2.05 -7.24
C SER A 109 -5.28 -1.06 -8.13
N ARG A 110 -5.63 -1.47 -9.36
CA ARG A 110 -6.42 -0.62 -10.28
C ARG A 110 -7.80 -0.30 -9.73
N TYR A 111 -8.54 -1.32 -9.31
CA TYR A 111 -9.92 -1.13 -8.89
C TYR A 111 -10.03 -0.54 -7.48
N SER A 112 -9.04 -0.74 -6.61
CA SER A 112 -8.94 0.00 -5.35
C SER A 112 -8.74 1.49 -5.59
N TYR A 113 -7.92 1.88 -6.57
CA TYR A 113 -7.72 3.28 -6.95
C TYR A 113 -9.03 3.91 -7.48
N ILE A 114 -9.72 3.22 -8.38
CA ILE A 114 -11.04 3.65 -8.89
C ILE A 114 -12.06 3.78 -7.74
N GLY A 115 -12.04 2.86 -6.78
CA GLY A 115 -12.91 2.91 -5.59
C GLY A 115 -12.55 4.01 -4.59
N GLY A 116 -11.44 4.74 -4.79
CA GLY A 116 -11.12 5.94 -4.02
C GLY A 116 -9.87 5.84 -3.15
N PHE A 117 -9.00 4.84 -3.32
CA PHE A 117 -7.67 4.84 -2.70
C PHE A 117 -6.74 5.84 -3.39
N ASP A 118 -5.78 6.40 -2.66
CA ASP A 118 -4.89 7.46 -3.15
C ASP A 118 -3.64 6.92 -3.86
N CYS A 119 -3.14 5.76 -3.44
CA CYS A 119 -1.89 5.19 -3.95
C CYS A 119 -1.81 3.68 -3.73
N THR A 120 -0.82 3.04 -4.35
CA THR A 120 -0.55 1.60 -4.25
C THR A 120 0.93 1.30 -4.03
N SER A 121 1.22 0.16 -3.41
CA SER A 121 2.55 -0.46 -3.37
C SER A 121 2.95 -1.16 -4.67
N ASN A 122 2.00 -1.38 -5.60
CA ASN A 122 2.20 -2.15 -6.81
C ASN A 122 2.83 -1.30 -7.94
N ILE A 123 4.13 -1.51 -8.18
CA ILE A 123 4.89 -0.81 -9.22
C ILE A 123 4.33 -1.09 -10.63
N LEU A 124 3.83 -2.30 -10.89
CA LEU A 124 3.25 -2.64 -12.20
C LEU A 124 1.98 -1.84 -12.47
N ALA A 125 1.14 -1.65 -11.45
CA ALA A 125 -0.06 -0.82 -11.56
C ALA A 125 0.30 0.65 -11.81
N GLY A 126 1.36 1.16 -11.16
CA GLY A 126 1.89 2.49 -11.45
C GLY A 126 2.40 2.63 -12.89
N LYS A 127 3.11 1.62 -13.40
CA LYS A 127 3.63 1.61 -14.78
C LYS A 127 2.53 1.58 -15.84
N LEU A 128 1.50 0.74 -15.65
CA LEU A 128 0.47 0.52 -16.67
C LEU A 128 -0.66 1.54 -16.62
N TYR A 129 -1.03 2.00 -15.42
CA TYR A 129 -2.23 2.83 -15.21
C TYR A 129 -1.91 4.22 -14.66
N GLY A 130 -0.64 4.56 -14.42
CA GLY A 130 -0.25 5.87 -13.86
C GLY A 130 -0.70 6.09 -12.41
N ILE A 131 -1.03 5.02 -11.69
CA ILE A 131 -1.47 5.10 -10.29
C ILE A 131 -0.29 5.54 -9.43
N PRO A 132 -0.44 6.52 -8.51
CA PRO A 132 0.63 6.95 -7.62
C PRO A 132 1.19 5.77 -6.83
N VAL A 133 2.51 5.58 -6.91
CA VAL A 133 3.21 4.52 -6.17
C VAL A 133 3.81 5.11 -4.90
N ARG A 134 3.57 4.42 -3.79
CA ARG A 134 4.20 4.69 -2.50
C ARG A 134 4.69 3.37 -1.91
N GLY A 135 5.67 3.43 -1.04
CA GLY A 135 6.24 2.26 -0.38
C GLY A 135 6.96 2.70 0.88
N THR A 136 7.01 1.81 1.86
CA THR A 136 7.63 2.07 3.16
C THR A 136 8.84 1.16 3.37
N ILE A 137 9.55 1.39 4.47
CA ILE A 137 10.58 0.46 4.96
C ILE A 137 9.91 -0.84 5.42
N ALA A 138 10.55 -1.98 5.19
CA ALA A 138 10.12 -3.29 5.69
C ALA A 138 10.87 -3.69 6.96
N HIS A 139 10.24 -4.47 7.84
CA HIS A 139 10.89 -5.00 9.04
C HIS A 139 12.17 -5.78 8.73
N SER A 140 12.18 -6.56 7.64
CA SER A 140 13.36 -7.32 7.22
C SER A 140 14.58 -6.44 6.93
N PHE A 141 14.36 -5.22 6.42
CA PHE A 141 15.44 -4.25 6.21
C PHE A 141 15.95 -3.71 7.54
N VAL A 142 15.07 -3.37 8.48
CA VAL A 142 15.52 -2.89 9.81
C VAL A 142 16.27 -3.99 10.57
N MET A 143 15.77 -5.21 10.53
CA MET A 143 16.35 -6.36 11.23
C MET A 143 17.65 -6.88 10.61
N SER A 144 18.00 -6.49 9.39
CA SER A 144 19.26 -6.94 8.77
C SER A 144 20.49 -6.25 9.32
N PHE A 145 20.34 -5.14 10.04
CA PHE A 145 21.44 -4.38 10.64
C PHE A 145 21.63 -4.75 12.11
N ARG A 146 22.88 -4.91 12.54
CA ARG A 146 23.25 -5.15 13.94
C ARG A 146 23.95 -3.95 14.58
N SER A 147 24.76 -3.22 13.80
CA SER A 147 25.50 -2.06 14.29
C SER A 147 25.61 -0.93 13.27
N LEU A 148 26.06 0.25 13.73
CA LEU A 148 26.35 1.41 12.88
C LEU A 148 27.56 1.23 11.96
N GLU A 149 28.39 0.20 12.20
CA GLU A 149 29.56 -0.10 11.36
C GLU A 149 29.14 -0.62 9.98
N GLU A 150 27.94 -1.20 9.88
CA GLU A 150 27.36 -1.73 8.65
C GLU A 150 26.79 -0.65 7.72
N VAL A 151 26.67 0.59 8.20
CA VAL A 151 26.16 1.70 7.38
C VAL A 151 27.18 2.06 6.32
N GLN A 152 26.85 1.81 5.05
CA GLN A 152 27.63 2.24 3.90
C GLN A 152 26.69 2.57 2.72
N PRO A 153 26.80 3.75 2.09
CA PRO A 153 27.64 4.90 2.46
C PRO A 153 27.15 5.61 3.75
N ARG A 154 28.04 6.37 4.41
CA ARG A 154 27.75 7.12 5.64
C ARG A 154 27.63 8.62 5.44
N GLU A 155 28.21 9.11 4.37
CA GLU A 155 28.31 10.53 4.09
C GLU A 155 27.08 11.01 3.33
N LEU A 156 26.55 12.17 3.73
CA LEU A 156 25.45 12.84 3.06
C LEU A 156 25.81 14.32 2.85
N PRO A 157 25.84 14.83 1.60
CA PRO A 157 26.05 16.25 1.35
C PRO A 157 24.81 17.08 1.75
N PRO A 158 25.01 18.29 2.32
CA PRO A 158 23.93 19.24 2.56
C PRO A 158 23.18 19.59 1.28
N ARG A 159 21.87 19.81 1.37
CA ARG A 159 21.02 20.12 0.21
C ARG A 159 21.42 21.42 -0.50
N ALA A 160 21.93 22.39 0.24
CA ALA A 160 22.37 23.68 -0.30
C ALA A 160 23.76 23.63 -0.98
N GLY A 161 24.40 22.44 -1.02
CA GLY A 161 25.79 22.28 -1.42
C GLY A 161 26.75 22.45 -0.23
N GLY A 162 27.90 21.78 -0.30
CA GLY A 162 28.92 21.76 0.75
C GLY A 162 29.58 20.39 0.87
N ASP A 163 30.54 20.29 1.81
CA ASP A 163 31.23 19.04 2.10
C ASP A 163 30.28 18.02 2.72
N ALA A 164 30.47 16.75 2.37
CA ALA A 164 29.65 15.67 2.90
C ALA A 164 29.90 15.46 4.40
N VAL A 165 28.82 15.17 5.13
CA VAL A 165 28.86 14.97 6.58
C VAL A 165 28.58 13.50 6.90
N ASP A 166 29.31 12.92 7.86
CA ASP A 166 28.98 11.58 8.39
C ASP A 166 27.63 11.64 9.12
N LEU A 167 26.58 11.20 8.42
CA LEU A 167 25.21 11.22 8.93
C LEU A 167 25.05 10.28 10.13
N ALA A 168 25.81 9.19 10.19
CA ALA A 168 25.73 8.25 11.31
C ALA A 168 26.25 8.91 12.59
N ALA A 169 27.41 9.58 12.53
CA ALA A 169 27.95 10.31 13.67
C ALA A 169 27.02 11.47 14.10
N LEU A 170 26.46 12.19 13.13
CA LEU A 170 25.50 13.26 13.39
C LEU A 170 24.22 12.73 14.06
N ALA A 171 23.68 11.61 13.58
CA ALA A 171 22.50 10.98 14.15
C ALA A 171 22.73 10.49 15.59
N VAL A 172 23.91 9.94 15.91
CA VAL A 172 24.27 9.58 17.30
C VAL A 172 24.28 10.81 18.21
N SER A 173 24.81 11.94 17.73
CA SER A 173 24.80 13.17 18.53
C SER A 173 23.39 13.71 18.79
N TRP A 174 22.49 13.60 17.81
CA TRP A 174 21.09 13.98 17.95
C TRP A 174 20.31 13.00 18.82
N LEU A 175 20.62 11.70 18.75
CA LEU A 175 19.99 10.68 19.59
C LEU A 175 20.17 11.00 21.07
N GLN A 176 21.36 11.43 21.49
CA GLN A 176 21.59 11.83 22.88
C GLN A 176 20.62 12.96 23.30
N ARG A 177 20.51 14.01 22.49
CA ARG A 177 19.63 15.17 22.76
C ARG A 177 18.14 14.78 22.79
N VAL A 178 17.72 13.94 21.86
CA VAL A 178 16.35 13.43 21.79
C VAL A 178 16.04 12.57 23.02
N CYS A 179 16.95 11.67 23.39
CA CYS A 179 16.83 10.83 24.57
C CYS A 179 16.72 11.65 25.86
N ASP A 180 17.47 12.74 25.98
CA ASP A 180 17.39 13.66 27.12
C ASP A 180 16.00 14.32 27.20
N LEU A 181 15.46 14.79 26.07
CA LEU A 181 14.10 15.35 25.99
C LEU A 181 13.02 14.31 26.35
N LEU A 182 13.16 13.08 25.84
CA LEU A 182 12.21 11.99 26.05
C LEU A 182 12.42 11.24 27.37
N GLN A 183 13.38 11.67 28.19
CA GLN A 183 13.76 11.01 29.46
C GLN A 183 13.99 9.49 29.29
N THR A 184 14.58 9.10 28.16
CA THR A 184 14.80 7.69 27.79
C THR A 184 16.30 7.45 27.67
N PRO A 185 16.88 6.45 28.38
CA PRO A 185 18.31 6.19 28.30
C PRO A 185 18.73 5.83 26.85
N PRO A 186 19.76 6.49 26.26
CA PRO A 186 20.22 6.21 24.91
C PRO A 186 20.57 4.74 24.65
N ALA A 187 21.07 4.04 25.68
CA ALA A 187 21.39 2.61 25.61
C ALA A 187 20.17 1.69 25.38
N LYS A 188 18.94 2.20 25.50
CA LYS A 188 17.72 1.44 25.17
C LYS A 188 17.35 1.52 23.68
N ALA A 189 17.89 2.48 22.95
CA ALA A 189 17.67 2.58 21.52
C ALA A 189 18.54 1.53 20.79
N HIS A 190 17.90 0.73 19.94
CA HIS A 190 18.58 -0.34 19.22
C HIS A 190 19.52 0.24 18.15
N GLN A 191 20.81 -0.05 18.25
CA GLN A 191 21.81 0.50 17.33
C GLN A 191 21.63 0.03 15.88
N GLY A 192 21.23 -1.22 15.67
CA GLY A 192 20.89 -1.72 14.34
C GLY A 192 19.69 -1.01 13.71
N GLU A 193 18.72 -0.56 14.52
CA GLU A 193 17.56 0.18 14.00
C GLU A 193 17.97 1.60 13.60
N LEU A 194 18.82 2.26 14.40
CA LEU A 194 19.43 3.53 14.03
C LEU A 194 20.25 3.38 12.74
N ALA A 195 21.06 2.33 12.62
CA ALA A 195 21.86 2.04 11.43
C ALA A 195 20.99 1.88 10.18
N ALA A 196 19.89 1.14 10.27
CA ALA A 196 18.93 1.00 9.18
C ALA A 196 18.33 2.34 8.77
N PHE A 197 17.92 3.18 9.73
CA PHE A 197 17.36 4.50 9.42
C PHE A 197 18.39 5.44 8.79
N VAL A 198 19.63 5.44 9.28
CA VAL A 198 20.70 6.23 8.67
C VAL A 198 20.98 5.73 7.26
N SER A 199 21.11 4.42 7.04
CA SER A 199 21.33 3.83 5.72
C SER A 199 20.21 4.20 4.73
N TYR A 200 18.96 4.17 5.19
CA TYR A 200 17.82 4.62 4.40
C TYR A 200 17.87 6.11 4.11
N ALA A 201 18.20 6.94 5.10
CA ALA A 201 18.30 8.39 4.98
C ALA A 201 19.41 8.85 4.04
N VAL A 202 20.57 8.19 4.04
CA VAL A 202 21.66 8.49 3.08
C VAL A 202 21.22 8.21 1.65
N THR A 203 20.45 7.14 1.43
CA THR A 203 19.98 6.75 0.10
C THR A 203 18.80 7.60 -0.37
N PHE A 204 17.88 7.94 0.54
CA PHE A 204 16.62 8.64 0.25
C PHE A 204 16.45 9.88 1.16
N PRO A 205 17.35 10.87 1.08
CA PRO A 205 17.35 12.00 2.03
C PRO A 205 16.11 12.89 1.89
N CYS A 206 15.50 12.96 0.70
CA CYS A 206 14.26 13.70 0.44
C CYS A 206 12.99 12.91 0.75
N ASP A 207 13.09 11.59 0.91
CA ASP A 207 11.96 10.66 1.10
C ASP A 207 12.17 9.78 2.35
N PHE A 208 12.88 10.30 3.35
CA PHE A 208 13.18 9.56 4.57
C PHE A 208 11.91 9.33 5.40
N GLN A 209 11.69 8.07 5.76
CA GLN A 209 10.58 7.62 6.60
C GLN A 209 11.06 6.59 7.62
N GLY A 210 10.36 6.45 8.75
CA GLY A 210 10.73 5.52 9.83
C GLY A 210 9.71 4.43 10.09
N LEU A 211 10.14 3.17 10.23
CA LEU A 211 9.31 2.06 10.71
C LEU A 211 9.54 1.86 12.21
N LEU A 212 8.61 2.30 13.06
CA LEU A 212 8.92 2.54 14.48
C LEU A 212 8.78 1.32 15.39
N ASP A 213 8.12 0.26 14.93
CA ASP A 213 7.66 -0.84 15.79
C ASP A 213 8.40 -2.16 15.55
N THR A 214 9.60 -2.11 14.98
CA THR A 214 10.43 -3.33 14.83
C THR A 214 10.87 -3.90 16.19
N TYR A 215 11.22 -3.03 17.14
CA TYR A 215 11.61 -3.45 18.50
C TYR A 215 10.71 -2.84 19.58
N CYS A 216 10.77 -1.52 19.75
CA CYS A 216 9.96 -0.80 20.73
C CYS A 216 9.79 0.64 20.29
N VAL A 217 8.54 1.03 20.01
CA VAL A 217 8.21 2.38 19.53
C VAL A 217 8.78 3.45 20.46
N ARG A 218 8.43 3.43 21.75
CA ARG A 218 8.82 4.50 22.68
C ARG A 218 10.30 4.55 23.01
N ARG A 219 10.97 3.39 23.13
CA ARG A 219 12.35 3.32 23.64
C ARG A 219 13.42 3.20 22.55
N SER A 220 13.01 2.93 21.31
CA SER A 220 13.93 2.66 20.20
C SER A 220 13.49 3.37 18.93
N GLY A 221 12.37 2.95 18.31
CA GLY A 221 12.00 3.42 16.98
C GLY A 221 11.78 4.92 16.90
N LEU A 222 11.01 5.47 17.85
CA LEU A 222 10.71 6.89 17.89
C LEU A 222 11.95 7.76 18.22
N PRO A 223 12.76 7.45 19.26
CA PRO A 223 14.04 8.15 19.48
C PRO A 223 14.97 8.10 18.27
N ASN A 224 15.15 6.92 17.66
CA ASN A 224 16.01 6.74 16.48
C ASN A 224 15.51 7.54 15.27
N PHE A 225 14.20 7.49 14.99
CA PHE A 225 13.62 8.28 13.91
C PHE A 225 13.82 9.78 14.14
N CYS A 226 13.52 10.27 15.34
CA CYS A 226 13.67 11.68 15.65
C CYS A 226 15.13 12.14 15.52
N ALA A 227 16.08 11.31 15.96
CA ALA A 227 17.50 11.60 15.82
C ALA A 227 17.93 11.77 14.35
N VAL A 228 17.52 10.84 13.48
CA VAL A 228 17.85 10.90 12.04
C VAL A 228 17.11 12.04 11.34
N ALA A 229 15.84 12.27 11.67
CA ALA A 229 15.05 13.36 11.10
C ALA A 229 15.63 14.75 11.45
N LEU A 230 16.12 14.95 12.68
CA LEU A 230 16.79 16.18 13.09
C LEU A 230 18.18 16.33 12.45
N ALA A 231 18.92 15.23 12.31
CA ALA A 231 20.19 15.23 11.56
C ALA A 231 19.98 15.64 10.09
N LEU A 232 18.95 15.08 9.44
CA LEU A 232 18.54 15.47 8.09
C LEU A 232 18.11 16.94 8.02
N HIS A 233 17.37 17.42 9.02
CA HIS A 233 16.96 18.82 9.09
C HIS A 233 18.15 19.78 9.06
N GLN A 234 19.20 19.47 9.84
CA GLN A 234 20.43 20.25 9.89
C GLN A 234 21.14 20.32 8.52
N LEU A 235 20.95 19.29 7.68
CA LEU A 235 21.50 19.24 6.32
C LEU A 235 20.54 19.80 5.25
N GLY A 236 19.39 20.35 5.65
CA GLY A 236 18.41 20.96 4.74
C GLY A 236 17.39 19.99 4.12
N TYR A 237 17.30 18.76 4.64
CA TYR A 237 16.32 17.76 4.23
C TYR A 237 15.15 17.69 5.22
N GLN A 238 14.07 17.01 4.83
CA GLN A 238 12.87 16.83 5.66
C GLN A 238 12.41 15.38 5.59
N ALA A 239 12.05 14.82 6.74
CA ALA A 239 11.43 13.49 6.81
C ALA A 239 9.98 13.56 6.32
N ILE A 240 9.53 12.51 5.63
CA ILE A 240 8.20 12.47 5.00
C ILE A 240 7.15 11.70 5.81
N GLY A 241 7.54 10.92 6.83
CA GLY A 241 6.57 10.21 7.65
C GLY A 241 7.14 9.07 8.50
N VAL A 242 6.26 8.46 9.28
CA VAL A 242 6.53 7.23 10.03
C VAL A 242 5.45 6.20 9.79
N ARG A 243 5.77 4.92 10.03
CA ARG A 243 4.82 3.80 9.96
C ARG A 243 4.81 3.00 11.26
N LEU A 244 3.61 2.58 11.66
CA LEU A 244 3.34 1.55 12.66
C LEU A 244 2.61 0.36 12.03
N ASP A 245 2.94 -0.86 12.44
CA ASP A 245 2.33 -2.11 11.98
C ASP A 245 1.74 -2.94 13.13
N SER A 246 1.89 -2.51 14.39
CA SER A 246 1.47 -3.30 15.55
C SER A 246 1.24 -2.45 16.80
N GLY A 247 0.48 -3.01 17.74
CA GLY A 247 0.11 -2.37 19.00
C GLY A 247 -1.24 -1.65 18.94
N ASP A 248 -1.49 -0.79 19.92
CA ASP A 248 -2.65 0.10 19.93
C ASP A 248 -2.34 1.32 19.03
N LEU A 249 -2.65 1.17 17.75
CA LEU A 249 -2.32 2.15 16.71
C LEU A 249 -2.93 3.53 16.99
N ALA A 250 -4.16 3.58 17.50
CA ALA A 250 -4.84 4.82 17.80
C ALA A 250 -4.14 5.56 18.95
N GLN A 251 -3.85 4.86 20.06
CA GLN A 251 -3.16 5.45 21.20
C GLN A 251 -1.70 5.81 20.87
N GLN A 252 -0.98 4.94 20.17
CA GLN A 252 0.40 5.19 19.77
C GLN A 252 0.51 6.38 18.81
N SER A 253 -0.45 6.59 17.90
CA SER A 253 -0.45 7.76 17.01
C SER A 253 -0.48 9.08 17.79
N LYS A 254 -1.27 9.16 18.86
CA LYS A 254 -1.36 10.34 19.74
C LYS A 254 -0.07 10.58 20.50
N GLU A 255 0.53 9.51 21.01
CA GLU A 255 1.82 9.58 21.72
C GLU A 255 2.94 10.05 20.79
N ILE A 256 3.01 9.51 19.57
CA ILE A 256 3.98 9.93 18.54
C ILE A 256 3.77 11.39 18.18
N ARG A 257 2.52 11.81 17.91
CA ARG A 257 2.21 13.20 17.57
C ARG A 257 2.63 14.16 18.69
N ARG A 258 2.40 13.79 19.94
CA ARG A 258 2.84 14.58 21.09
C ARG A 258 4.36 14.74 21.09
N VAL A 259 5.10 13.64 20.95
CA VAL A 259 6.57 13.68 20.86
C VAL A 259 7.05 14.53 19.68
N PHE A 260 6.40 14.44 18.53
CA PHE A 260 6.72 15.28 17.37
C PHE A 260 6.50 16.77 17.65
N ARG A 261 5.39 17.13 18.30
CA ARG A 261 5.14 18.52 18.73
C ARG A 261 6.18 19.00 19.75
N ASP A 262 6.51 18.16 20.73
CA ASP A 262 7.52 18.45 21.76
C ASP A 262 8.91 18.64 21.16
N CYS A 263 9.35 17.74 20.26
CA CYS A 263 10.61 17.88 19.52
C CYS A 263 10.62 19.13 18.64
N GLY A 264 9.54 19.40 17.91
CA GLY A 264 9.43 20.57 17.04
C GLY A 264 9.53 21.88 17.82
N ALA A 265 8.87 21.96 18.99
CA ALA A 265 8.95 23.13 19.87
C ALA A 265 10.34 23.26 20.52
N HIS A 266 10.89 22.17 21.06
CA HIS A 266 12.14 22.19 21.81
C HIS A 266 13.36 22.46 20.92
N PHE A 267 13.42 21.82 19.75
CA PHE A 267 14.54 21.97 18.80
C PHE A 267 14.29 23.05 17.73
N GLN A 268 13.17 23.79 17.83
CA GLN A 268 12.80 24.86 16.91
C GLN A 268 12.71 24.40 15.44
N VAL A 269 12.04 23.26 15.21
CA VAL A 269 11.83 22.65 13.89
C VAL A 269 10.32 22.62 13.59
N PRO A 270 9.75 23.67 12.97
CA PRO A 270 8.30 23.86 12.89
C PRO A 270 7.54 22.73 12.17
N TRP A 271 8.14 22.13 11.13
CA TRP A 271 7.52 21.07 10.34
C TRP A 271 7.47 19.71 11.06
N PHE A 272 8.21 19.56 12.17
CA PHE A 272 8.35 18.27 12.84
C PHE A 272 7.02 17.79 13.45
N GLY A 273 6.21 18.72 13.99
CA GLY A 273 4.90 18.41 14.58
C GLY A 273 3.87 17.90 13.56
N THR A 274 4.09 18.13 12.26
CA THR A 274 3.17 17.77 11.17
C THR A 274 3.65 16.57 10.35
N ILE A 275 4.68 15.85 10.81
CA ILE A 275 5.17 14.63 10.13
C ILE A 275 4.02 13.61 10.03
N PRO A 276 3.68 13.11 8.84
CA PRO A 276 2.60 12.15 8.66
C PRO A 276 2.82 10.83 9.42
N ILE A 277 1.76 10.29 10.01
CA ILE A 277 1.73 9.00 10.69
C ILE A 277 0.91 8.03 9.85
N ALA A 278 1.58 7.04 9.28
CA ALA A 278 0.96 5.93 8.58
C ALA A 278 0.78 4.73 9.52
N VAL A 279 -0.30 3.98 9.35
CA VAL A 279 -0.51 2.70 10.01
C VAL A 279 -0.83 1.60 9.01
N SER A 280 -0.45 0.38 9.33
CA SER A 280 -0.80 -0.83 8.59
C SER A 280 -1.04 -2.00 9.53
N ASN A 281 -1.26 -3.19 8.95
CA ASN A 281 -1.57 -4.47 9.58
C ASN A 281 -3.03 -4.72 9.92
N ASP A 282 -3.60 -5.71 9.23
CA ASP A 282 -4.96 -6.23 9.37
C ASP A 282 -6.07 -5.18 9.55
N ILE A 283 -5.89 -4.01 8.93
CA ILE A 283 -6.84 -2.91 9.03
C ILE A 283 -8.14 -3.33 8.35
N SER A 284 -9.24 -3.22 9.09
CA SER A 284 -10.59 -3.55 8.66
C SER A 284 -11.50 -2.31 8.69
N GLU A 285 -12.75 -2.45 8.24
CA GLU A 285 -13.76 -1.39 8.38
C GLU A 285 -13.95 -0.98 9.85
N GLN A 286 -13.98 -1.96 10.76
CA GLN A 286 -14.08 -1.73 12.20
C GLN A 286 -12.89 -0.93 12.74
N SER A 287 -11.67 -1.24 12.27
CA SER A 287 -10.46 -0.52 12.69
C SER A 287 -10.55 0.98 12.35
N LEU A 288 -11.09 1.33 11.18
CA LEU A 288 -11.28 2.74 10.80
C LEU A 288 -12.33 3.45 11.67
N GLU A 289 -13.41 2.76 12.02
CA GLU A 289 -14.42 3.28 12.94
C GLU A 289 -13.84 3.54 14.33
N GLU A 290 -13.01 2.62 14.83
CA GLU A 290 -12.30 2.75 16.11
C GLU A 290 -11.35 3.96 16.09
N PHE A 291 -10.53 4.11 15.03
CA PHE A 291 -9.64 5.26 14.88
C PHE A 291 -10.37 6.60 14.91
N ARG A 292 -11.51 6.68 14.20
CA ARG A 292 -12.36 7.88 14.20
C ARG A 292 -12.98 8.13 15.57
N ARG A 293 -13.54 7.09 16.21
CA ARG A 293 -14.20 7.19 17.52
C ARG A 293 -13.22 7.64 18.61
N GLU A 294 -11.98 7.19 18.55
CA GLU A 294 -10.95 7.52 19.53
C GLU A 294 -10.24 8.84 19.24
N GLY A 295 -10.46 9.46 18.07
CA GLY A 295 -9.75 10.67 17.65
C GLY A 295 -8.25 10.42 17.49
N SER A 296 -7.88 9.42 16.68
CA SER A 296 -6.48 9.13 16.37
C SER A 296 -5.80 10.28 15.61
N GLU A 297 -4.47 10.32 15.65
CA GLU A 297 -3.62 11.30 14.94
C GLU A 297 -2.98 10.65 13.69
N ILE A 298 -3.67 9.67 13.11
CA ILE A 298 -3.25 8.91 11.93
C ILE A 298 -3.59 9.73 10.68
N ASP A 299 -2.64 9.84 9.76
CA ASP A 299 -2.80 10.59 8.50
C ASP A 299 -2.97 9.67 7.28
N MET A 300 -2.47 8.43 7.38
CA MET A 300 -2.49 7.46 6.29
C MET A 300 -2.73 6.04 6.80
N VAL A 301 -3.50 5.26 6.04
CA VAL A 301 -3.78 3.86 6.35
C VAL A 301 -3.43 2.97 5.16
N GLY A 302 -2.55 2.00 5.39
CA GLY A 302 -2.20 0.93 4.46
C GLY A 302 -3.09 -0.29 4.69
N ILE A 303 -3.90 -0.64 3.68
CA ILE A 303 -4.86 -1.75 3.78
C ILE A 303 -4.48 -2.84 2.77
N GLY A 304 -4.37 -4.07 3.28
CA GLY A 304 -3.96 -5.23 2.51
C GLY A 304 -5.09 -6.25 2.34
N THR A 305 -5.05 -7.31 3.12
CA THR A 305 -5.95 -8.49 3.01
C THR A 305 -7.43 -8.11 2.97
N ASN A 306 -7.91 -7.32 3.95
CA ASN A 306 -9.33 -6.95 4.05
C ASN A 306 -9.85 -6.18 2.83
N LEU A 307 -8.97 -5.52 2.07
CA LEU A 307 -9.30 -4.84 0.82
C LEU A 307 -9.35 -5.80 -0.36
N VAL A 308 -8.27 -6.56 -0.59
CA VAL A 308 -8.09 -7.30 -1.85
C VAL A 308 -8.75 -8.68 -1.86
N THR A 309 -9.06 -9.23 -0.69
CA THR A 309 -9.74 -10.54 -0.57
C THR A 309 -11.21 -10.42 -0.18
N CYS A 310 -11.67 -9.22 0.20
CA CYS A 310 -13.05 -8.95 0.58
C CYS A 310 -13.65 -10.02 1.53
N PRO A 311 -13.05 -10.28 2.70
CA PRO A 311 -13.30 -11.50 3.46
C PRO A 311 -14.75 -11.67 3.94
N LEU A 312 -15.47 -10.57 4.18
CA LEU A 312 -16.89 -10.61 4.54
C LEU A 312 -17.79 -11.07 3.39
N GLN A 313 -17.39 -10.78 2.15
CA GLN A 313 -18.11 -11.16 0.95
C GLN A 313 -17.11 -11.27 -0.22
N PRO A 314 -16.47 -12.44 -0.44
CA PRO A 314 -15.39 -12.59 -1.42
C PRO A 314 -15.88 -12.70 -2.87
N SER A 315 -17.17 -12.49 -3.12
CA SER A 315 -17.78 -12.50 -4.46
C SER A 315 -19.01 -11.58 -4.54
N LEU A 316 -19.24 -10.95 -5.69
CA LEU A 316 -20.39 -10.05 -5.87
C LEU A 316 -21.67 -10.80 -6.25
N GLY A 317 -21.55 -11.89 -7.01
CA GLY A 317 -22.68 -12.70 -7.47
C GLY A 317 -23.29 -12.21 -8.79
N CYS A 318 -22.48 -11.60 -9.68
CA CYS A 318 -22.93 -11.27 -11.02
C CYS A 318 -23.37 -12.53 -11.76
N VAL A 319 -24.40 -12.38 -12.60
CA VAL A 319 -24.93 -13.45 -13.43
C VAL A 319 -24.92 -13.03 -14.89
N TYR A 320 -24.66 -13.98 -15.78
CA TYR A 320 -24.82 -13.85 -17.22
C TYR A 320 -26.08 -14.62 -17.62
N LYS A 321 -26.95 -14.02 -18.44
CA LYS A 321 -28.26 -14.59 -18.82
C LYS A 321 -28.57 -14.29 -20.28
N VAL A 322 -29.21 -15.25 -20.94
CA VAL A 322 -29.74 -15.18 -22.30
C VAL A 322 -31.19 -14.72 -22.28
#